data_AF-A0A956WVG7-F1
#
_entry.id   AF-A0A956WVG7-F1
#
_cell.length_a   1.000
_cell.length_b   1.000
_cell.length_c   1.000
_cell.angle_alpha   90.00
_cell.angle_beta   90.00
_cell.angle_gamma   90.00
#
_symmetry.space_group_name_H-M   'P 1'
#
loop_
_entity.id
_entity.type
_entity.pdbx_description
1 polymer ?
#
loop_
_entity_poly.entity_id
_entity_poly.type
_entity_poly.pdbx_seq_one_letter_code
_entity_poly.pdbx_strand_id
1 'polypeptide(L)'
;MLRRTRRQFTDSIDMLRAKDLRKYADVFTSDGERIGVTLRFVHRPIEDVNEKLRLYRTYLVVQSILLGGPAYVPTNYVAGYDPAANRVDLAVDLNHLEEETWNREPDFVVRGLGVYEELPE
;
A
#
# COMPACT_ATOMS: atom_id res chain seq x y z
N MET A 1 27.92 -3.09 -6.18
CA MET A 1 26.79 -3.94 -5.73
C MET A 1 25.51 -3.09 -5.71
N LEU A 2 24.72 -3.09 -6.79
CA LEU A 2 23.45 -2.34 -6.88
C LEU A 2 22.52 -3.13 -7.81
N ARG A 3 21.80 -4.11 -7.25
CA ARG A 3 20.83 -4.92 -7.99
C ARG A 3 19.65 -5.38 -7.12
N ARG A 4 19.32 -4.61 -6.07
CA ARG A 4 18.21 -4.94 -5.14
C ARG A 4 16.94 -4.12 -5.38
N THR A 5 17.02 -2.94 -5.99
CA THR A 5 15.91 -1.99 -6.02
C THR A 5 14.72 -2.50 -6.83
N ARG A 6 14.90 -2.88 -8.11
CA ARG A 6 13.78 -3.28 -8.99
C ARG A 6 13.08 -4.60 -8.63
N ARG A 7 13.77 -5.52 -7.95
CA ARG A 7 13.19 -6.82 -7.53
C ARG A 7 12.24 -6.64 -6.34
N GLN A 8 12.64 -5.83 -5.37
CA GLN A 8 11.86 -5.59 -4.15
C GLN A 8 10.44 -5.08 -4.41
N PHE A 9 10.22 -4.34 -5.49
CA PHE A 9 8.92 -3.74 -5.82
C PHE A 9 7.90 -4.73 -6.36
N THR A 10 8.36 -5.67 -7.19
CA THR A 10 7.54 -6.81 -7.60
C THR A 10 7.33 -7.73 -6.40
N ASP A 11 8.36 -7.90 -5.56
CA ASP A 11 8.33 -8.81 -4.42
C ASP A 11 7.24 -8.44 -3.39
N SER A 12 7.02 -7.16 -3.07
CA SER A 12 6.01 -6.78 -2.05
C SER A 12 4.58 -7.08 -2.49
N ILE A 13 4.20 -6.71 -3.72
CA ILE A 13 2.84 -7.00 -4.21
C ILE A 13 2.67 -8.49 -4.52
N ASP A 14 3.69 -9.14 -5.08
CA ASP A 14 3.64 -10.57 -5.36
C ASP A 14 3.56 -11.38 -4.06
N MET A 15 4.22 -10.93 -2.98
CA MET A 15 4.07 -11.50 -1.64
C MET A 15 2.63 -11.39 -1.13
N LEU A 16 2.00 -10.23 -1.27
CA LEU A 16 0.61 -10.03 -0.85
C LEU A 16 -0.36 -10.91 -1.65
N ARG A 17 -0.16 -11.02 -2.97
CA ARG A 17 -0.97 -11.90 -3.82
C ARG A 17 -0.73 -13.37 -3.52
N ALA A 18 0.53 -13.79 -3.34
CA ALA A 18 0.89 -15.18 -3.04
C ALA A 18 0.33 -15.64 -1.70
N LYS A 19 0.16 -14.71 -0.75
CA LYS A 19 -0.47 -14.95 0.55
C LYS A 19 -1.99 -14.75 0.54
N ASP A 20 -2.59 -14.51 -0.62
CA ASP A 20 -4.04 -14.32 -0.78
C ASP A 20 -4.58 -13.19 0.12
N LEU A 21 -3.96 -12.00 0.05
CA LEU A 21 -4.41 -10.83 0.80
C LEU A 21 -5.91 -10.59 0.59
N ARG A 22 -6.67 -10.57 1.68
CA ARG A 22 -8.11 -10.36 1.66
C ARG A 22 -8.50 -8.91 1.90
N LYS A 23 -9.73 -8.59 1.53
CA LYS A 23 -10.44 -7.40 2.01
C LYS A 23 -10.53 -7.43 3.52
N TYR A 24 -10.62 -6.23 4.09
CA TYR A 24 -10.84 -6.01 5.51
C TYR A 24 -9.73 -6.55 6.43
N ALA A 25 -8.56 -6.87 5.88
CA ALA A 25 -7.39 -7.17 6.68
C ALA A 25 -6.98 -5.91 7.46
N ASP A 26 -6.73 -6.06 8.75
CA ASP A 26 -6.33 -4.95 9.61
C ASP A 26 -4.92 -4.49 9.24
N VAL A 27 -4.71 -3.18 9.14
CA VAL A 27 -3.42 -2.59 8.78
C VAL A 27 -2.82 -1.91 10.00
N PHE A 28 -1.57 -2.26 10.31
CA PHE A 28 -0.82 -1.75 11.45
C PHE A 28 0.49 -1.09 11.01
N THR A 29 0.89 -0.04 11.71
CA THR A 29 2.24 0.54 11.61
C THR A 29 3.27 -0.35 12.34
N SER A 30 4.56 -0.10 12.11
CA SER A 30 5.65 -0.87 12.71
C SER A 30 5.76 -0.71 14.23
N ASP A 31 5.24 0.39 14.78
CA ASP A 31 5.09 0.65 16.21
C ASP A 31 3.78 0.09 16.80
N GLY A 32 2.96 -0.58 15.99
CA GLY A 32 1.80 -1.36 16.43
C GLY A 32 0.48 -0.61 16.45
N GLU A 33 0.41 0.59 15.86
CA GLU A 33 -0.82 1.36 15.77
C GLU A 33 -1.70 0.89 14.61
N ARG A 34 -2.98 0.66 14.89
CA ARG A 34 -3.95 0.23 13.86
C ARG A 34 -4.46 1.44 13.08
N ILE A 35 -4.27 1.44 11.77
CA ILE A 35 -4.63 2.60 10.92
C ILE A 35 -5.93 2.43 10.16
N GLY A 36 -6.37 1.19 9.92
CA GLY A 36 -7.55 0.91 9.09
C GLY A 36 -7.60 -0.52 8.58
N VAL A 37 -8.34 -0.71 7.48
CA VAL A 37 -8.52 -2.01 6.85
C VAL A 37 -8.30 -1.97 5.33
N THR A 38 -7.82 -3.06 4.74
CA THR A 38 -7.58 -3.18 3.29
C THR A 38 -8.88 -3.18 2.48
N LEU A 39 -8.87 -2.55 1.30
CA LEU A 39 -10.00 -2.57 0.37
C LEU A 39 -9.62 -3.18 -0.99
N ARG A 40 -8.58 -2.64 -1.63
CA ARG A 40 -8.21 -2.96 -3.01
C ARG A 40 -6.81 -2.45 -3.32
N PHE A 41 -6.24 -2.88 -4.45
CA PHE A 41 -5.09 -2.22 -5.04
C PHE A 41 -5.51 -1.20 -6.10
N VAL A 42 -4.65 -0.22 -6.33
CA VAL A 42 -4.72 0.66 -7.50
C VAL A 42 -3.32 0.82 -8.10
N HIS A 43 -3.23 0.69 -9.42
CA HIS A 43 -1.97 0.69 -10.16
C HIS A 43 -1.85 1.94 -11.05
N ARG A 44 -0.73 2.66 -10.91
CA ARG A 44 -0.30 3.73 -11.82
C ARG A 44 0.14 3.12 -13.17
N PRO A 45 -0.06 3.78 -14.33
CA PRO A 45 0.56 3.39 -15.62
C PRO A 45 2.11 3.25 -15.56
N ILE A 46 2.73 2.46 -16.45
CA ILE A 46 4.15 2.04 -16.28
C ILE A 46 5.08 3.22 -16.55
N GLU A 47 4.71 4.00 -17.55
CA GLU A 47 5.40 5.18 -18.04
C GLU A 47 5.62 6.27 -16.97
N ASP A 48 4.80 6.30 -15.91
CA ASP A 48 4.78 7.39 -14.92
C ASP A 48 5.44 7.03 -13.57
N VAL A 49 6.07 5.86 -13.44
CA VAL A 49 6.68 5.43 -12.17
C VAL A 49 8.01 6.14 -11.93
N ASN A 50 8.12 6.85 -10.81
CA ASN A 50 9.34 7.52 -10.38
C ASN A 50 9.42 7.66 -8.84
N GLU A 51 10.13 6.74 -8.20
CA GLU A 51 10.28 6.70 -6.73
C GLU A 51 11.02 7.91 -6.14
N LYS A 52 11.97 8.50 -6.89
CA LYS A 52 12.65 9.71 -6.43
C LYS A 52 11.67 10.87 -6.25
N LEU A 53 10.56 10.82 -6.98
CA LEU A 53 9.44 11.75 -6.88
C LEU A 53 8.25 11.15 -6.11
N ARG A 54 8.42 10.00 -5.45
CA ARG A 54 7.38 9.27 -4.71
C ARG A 54 6.16 8.86 -5.57
N LEU A 55 6.38 8.69 -6.87
CA LEU A 55 5.38 8.20 -7.83
C LEU A 55 5.50 6.68 -7.93
N TYR A 56 4.85 5.97 -7.02
CA TYR A 56 4.94 4.52 -6.92
C TYR A 56 4.03 3.82 -7.93
N ARG A 57 4.35 2.55 -8.22
CA ARG A 57 3.61 1.73 -9.18
C ARG A 57 2.27 1.26 -8.65
N THR A 58 2.25 0.73 -7.43
CA THR A 58 1.03 0.17 -6.82
C THR A 58 0.82 0.75 -5.44
N TYR A 59 -0.44 1.06 -5.15
CA TYR A 59 -0.90 1.48 -3.84
C TYR A 59 -1.94 0.49 -3.34
N LEU A 60 -1.81 0.09 -2.08
CA LEU A 60 -2.85 -0.57 -1.30
C LEU A 60 -3.77 0.51 -0.75
N VAL A 61 -5.05 0.44 -1.14
CA VAL A 61 -6.08 1.34 -0.64
C VAL A 61 -6.59 0.80 0.70
N VAL A 62 -6.46 1.63 1.73
CA VAL A 62 -6.84 1.33 3.10
C VAL A 62 -8.00 2.26 3.48
N GLN A 63 -9.11 1.73 3.99
CA GLN A 63 -10.10 2.55 4.67
C GLN A 63 -9.53 2.92 6.03
N SER A 64 -8.97 4.13 6.13
CA SER A 64 -8.33 4.59 7.35
C SER A 64 -9.32 5.25 8.29
N ILE A 65 -9.27 4.81 9.55
CA ILE A 65 -9.98 5.47 10.65
C ILE A 65 -9.17 6.67 11.17
N LEU A 66 -7.84 6.58 11.12
CA LEU A 66 -6.93 7.60 11.62
C LEU A 66 -6.88 8.83 10.71
N LEU A 67 -6.87 8.59 9.40
CA LEU A 67 -6.83 9.65 8.39
C LEU A 67 -8.22 10.11 7.92
N GLY A 68 -9.29 9.53 8.48
CA GLY A 68 -10.68 9.95 8.21
C GLY A 68 -11.18 9.64 6.80
N GLY A 69 -10.64 8.61 6.13
CA GLY A 69 -10.98 8.30 4.75
C GLY A 69 -10.04 7.28 4.09
N PRO A 70 -10.09 7.14 2.76
CA PRO A 70 -9.15 6.30 2.02
C PRO A 70 -7.72 6.81 2.16
N ALA A 71 -6.81 5.90 2.48
CA ALA A 71 -5.38 6.10 2.44
C ALA A 71 -4.77 5.25 1.32
N TYR A 72 -3.85 5.84 0.56
CA TYR A 72 -3.18 5.22 -0.58
C TYR A 72 -1.75 4.88 -0.16
N VAL A 73 -1.58 3.68 0.42
CA VAL A 73 -0.29 3.23 0.96
C VAL A 73 0.51 2.57 -0.16
N PRO A 74 1.69 3.07 -0.56
CA PRO A 74 2.51 2.39 -1.56
C PRO A 74 2.90 1.00 -1.06
N THR A 75 2.79 -0.03 -1.89
CA THR A 75 3.08 -1.42 -1.48
C THR A 75 4.53 -1.62 -1.01
N ASN A 76 5.42 -0.71 -1.37
CA ASN A 76 6.80 -0.66 -0.92
C ASN A 76 6.94 -0.48 0.59
N TYR A 77 5.93 0.10 1.24
CA TYR A 77 5.89 0.30 2.68
C TYR A 77 5.19 -0.84 3.42
N VAL A 78 4.78 -1.90 2.72
CA VAL A 78 4.22 -3.10 3.37
C VAL A 78 5.36 -4.04 3.73
N ALA A 79 5.53 -4.31 5.03
CA ALA A 79 6.52 -5.24 5.55
C ALA A 79 6.04 -6.70 5.42
N GLY A 80 4.74 -6.94 5.59
CA GLY A 80 4.19 -8.28 5.54
C GLY A 80 2.68 -8.34 5.62
N TYR A 81 2.16 -9.53 5.34
CA TYR A 81 0.79 -9.94 5.62
C TYR A 81 0.82 -11.29 6.34
N ASP A 82 0.07 -11.39 7.44
CA ASP A 82 -0.23 -12.61 8.18
C ASP A 82 -1.69 -13.04 7.90
N PRO A 83 -1.91 -14.07 7.07
CA PRO A 83 -3.25 -14.56 6.77
C PRO A 83 -3.97 -15.17 7.97
N ALA A 84 -3.24 -15.71 8.96
CA ALA A 84 -3.87 -16.33 10.13
C ALA A 84 -4.49 -15.28 11.06
N ALA A 85 -3.84 -14.14 11.20
CA ALA A 85 -4.32 -12.99 11.97
C ALA A 85 -5.15 -12.00 11.13
N ASN A 86 -5.26 -12.21 9.82
CA ASN A 86 -5.78 -11.27 8.83
C ASN A 86 -5.19 -9.85 9.00
N ARG A 87 -3.86 -9.77 9.11
CA ARG A 87 -3.13 -8.57 9.53
C ARG A 87 -2.05 -8.21 8.53
N VAL A 88 -2.04 -6.95 8.10
CA VAL A 88 -0.99 -6.33 7.30
C VAL A 88 -0.13 -5.45 8.20
N ASP A 89 1.18 -5.65 8.13
CA ASP A 89 2.15 -4.83 8.84
C ASP A 89 2.86 -3.90 7.85
N LEU A 90 2.91 -2.61 8.18
CA LEU A 90 3.70 -1.62 7.49
C LEU A 90 5.11 -1.56 8.05
N ALA A 91 6.06 -1.18 7.20
CA ALA A 91 7.46 -0.98 7.55
C ALA A 91 7.74 0.38 8.23
N VAL A 92 6.70 1.19 8.44
CA VAL A 92 6.80 2.57 8.94
C VAL A 92 5.99 2.74 10.21
N ASP A 93 6.42 3.66 11.06
CA ASP A 93 5.73 4.04 12.28
C ASP A 93 4.62 5.06 12.03
N LEU A 94 3.86 5.39 13.06
CA LEU A 94 2.77 6.35 12.96
C LEU A 94 3.26 7.76 12.60
N ASN A 95 4.39 8.20 13.17
CA ASN A 95 4.95 9.53 12.89
C ASN A 95 5.28 9.70 11.40
N HIS A 96 5.89 8.68 10.79
CA HIS A 96 6.17 8.70 9.36
C HIS A 96 4.88 8.74 8.53
N LEU A 97 3.84 8.01 8.94
CA LEU A 97 2.55 8.03 8.27
C LEU A 97 1.90 9.43 8.33
N GLU A 98 2.03 10.16 9.44
CA GLU A 98 1.51 11.52 9.58
C GLU A 98 2.28 12.55 8.73
N GLU A 99 3.59 12.36 8.58
CA GLU A 99 4.42 13.17 7.67
C GLU A 99 4.09 12.90 6.20
N GLU A 100 3.74 11.66 5.87
CA GLU A 100 3.35 11.27 4.53
C GLU A 100 1.90 11.66 4.22
N THR A 101 1.67 12.19 3.02
CA THR A 101 0.33 12.63 2.59
C THR A 101 -0.46 11.50 1.92
N TRP A 102 -0.50 10.32 2.54
CA TRP A 102 -1.17 9.14 1.97
C TRP A 102 -2.71 9.24 1.97
N ASN A 103 -3.27 10.18 2.72
CA ASN A 103 -4.69 10.55 2.64
C ASN A 103 -5.04 11.40 1.41
N ARG A 104 -4.04 11.83 0.62
CA ARG A 104 -4.30 12.51 -0.65
C ARG A 104 -4.38 11.48 -1.76
N GLU A 105 -5.48 11.54 -2.49
CA GLU A 105 -5.66 10.72 -3.68
C GLU A 105 -4.56 11.02 -4.71
N PRO A 106 -3.82 9.99 -5.18
CA PRO A 106 -2.77 10.20 -6.16
C PRO A 106 -3.32 10.80 -7.46
N ASP A 107 -2.53 11.66 -8.08
CA ASP A 107 -2.90 12.41 -9.30
C ASP A 107 -3.46 11.54 -10.44
N PHE A 108 -2.85 10.39 -10.69
CA PHE A 108 -3.29 9.46 -11.73
C PHE A 108 -4.66 8.84 -11.43
N VAL A 109 -4.99 8.66 -10.15
CA VAL A 109 -6.30 8.16 -9.71
C VAL A 109 -7.36 9.23 -9.96
N VAL A 110 -7.09 10.47 -9.56
CA VAL A 110 -7.97 11.63 -9.83
C VAL A 110 -8.23 11.80 -11.33
N ARG A 111 -7.23 11.52 -12.17
CA ARG A 111 -7.33 11.57 -13.64
C ARG A 111 -8.02 10.36 -14.26
N GLY A 112 -8.46 9.38 -13.47
CA GLY A 112 -9.10 8.17 -13.96
C GLY A 112 -8.15 7.21 -14.70
N LEU A 113 -6.84 7.34 -14.49
CA LEU A 113 -5.80 6.51 -15.12
C LEU A 113 -5.43 5.29 -14.27
N GLY A 114 -6.01 5.16 -13.07
CA GLY A 114 -5.75 4.03 -12.17
C GLY A 114 -6.41 2.75 -12.64
N VAL A 115 -5.62 1.67 -12.69
CA VAL A 115 -6.16 0.31 -12.86
C VAL A 115 -6.43 -0.26 -11.48
N TYR A 116 -7.68 -0.57 -11.17
CA TYR A 116 -8.08 -1.13 -9.89
C TYR A 116 -8.05 -2.66 -9.92
N GLU A 117 -7.55 -3.25 -8.83
CA GLU A 117 -7.56 -4.69 -8.59
C GLU A 117 -8.25 -4.92 -7.24
N GLU A 118 -9.44 -5.51 -7.28
CA GLU A 118 -10.23 -5.82 -6.09
C GLU A 118 -9.60 -7.00 -5.33
N LEU A 119 -9.52 -6.89 -4.00
CA LEU A 119 -9.10 -8.00 -3.16
C LEU A 119 -10.25 -9.02 -3.00
N PRO A 120 -9.95 -10.31 -2.82
CA PRO A 120 -10.93 -11.32 -2.45
C PRO A 120 -11.55 -11.04 -1.07
N GLU A 121 -12.78 -11.54 -0.85
CA GLU A 121 -13.48 -11.48 0.45
C GLU A 121 -12.93 -12.50 1.47
#